data_AF-A0A268QW78-F1
#
_entry.id   AF-A0A268QW78-F1
#
_cell.length_a   1.000
_cell.length_b   1.000
_cell.length_c   1.000
_cell.angle_alpha   90.00
_cell.angle_beta   90.00
_cell.angle_gamma   90.00
#
_symmetry.space_group_name_H-M   'P 1'
#
loop_
_entity.id
_entity.type
_entity.pdbx_description
1 polymer ?
#
loop_
_entity_poly.entity_id
_entity_poly.type
_entity_poly.pdbx_seq_one_letter_code
_entity_poly.pdbx_strand_id
1 'polypeptide(L)' 'NVVPDYAVAQFYVRAAKREYVNELVEKVKKCAEGAALQTGADMKWSFYEFSYDDMITNSPLSEAFNKELISLGI' A
#
# COMPACT_ATOMS: atom_id res chain seq x y z
N ASN A 1 -30.50 20.37 0.74
CA ASN A 1 -30.32 19.05 1.37
C ASN A 1 -30.54 17.97 0.32
N VAL A 2 -29.46 17.54 -0.33
CA VAL A 2 -29.47 16.44 -1.31
C VAL A 2 -28.42 15.45 -0.82
N VAL A 3 -28.78 14.17 -0.75
CA VAL A 3 -27.83 13.10 -0.43
C VAL A 3 -26.99 12.83 -1.69
N PRO A 4 -25.64 12.85 -1.61
CA PRO A 4 -24.81 12.52 -2.76
C PRO A 4 -25.00 11.07 -3.21
N ASP A 5 -25.14 10.87 -4.52
CA ASP A 5 -25.25 9.55 -5.16
C ASP A 5 -23.88 8.90 -5.44
N TYR A 6 -22.79 9.66 -5.30
CA TYR A 6 -21.44 9.21 -5.62
C TYR A 6 -20.40 9.76 -4.64
N ALA A 7 -19.46 8.89 -4.25
CA ALA A 7 -18.29 9.24 -3.46
C ALA A 7 -17.07 8.44 -3.95
N VAL A 8 -15.89 9.03 -3.81
CA VAL A 8 -14.60 8.39 -4.14
C VAL A 8 -13.59 8.70 -3.05
N ALA A 9 -12.76 7.70 -2.75
CA ALA A 9 -11.57 7.85 -1.94
C ALA A 9 -10.39 7.13 -2.61
N GLN A 10 -9.20 7.69 -2.45
CA GLN A 10 -7.94 7.08 -2.89
C GLN A 10 -7.15 6.66 -1.66
N PHE A 11 -6.62 5.43 -1.68
CA PHE A 11 -5.90 4.86 -0.56
C PHE A 11 -4.51 4.39 -0.98
N TYR A 12 -3.57 4.50 -0.06
CA TYR A 12 -2.26 3.86 -0.14
C TYR A 12 -2.20 2.71 0.86
N VAL A 13 -1.97 1.49 0.37
CA VAL A 13 -1.72 0.31 1.21
C VAL A 13 -0.23 0.03 1.19
N ARG A 14 0.40 -0.02 2.37
CA ARG A 14 1.86 -0.17 2.50
C ARG A 14 2.21 -1.25 3.52
N ALA A 15 3.25 -2.01 3.19
CA ALA A 15 3.90 -2.98 4.05
C ALA A 15 5.35 -3.15 3.62
N ALA A 16 6.18 -3.74 4.49
CA ALA A 16 7.60 -3.96 4.22
C ALA A 16 7.86 -5.05 3.16
N LYS A 17 6.90 -5.94 2.89
CA LYS A 17 7.00 -7.04 1.93
C LYS A 17 5.85 -6.98 0.93
N ARG A 18 6.13 -7.22 -0.35
CA ARG A 18 5.12 -7.25 -1.42
C ARG A 18 3.99 -8.23 -1.14
N GLU A 19 4.32 -9.42 -0.67
CA GLU A 19 3.32 -10.46 -0.33
C GLU A 19 2.31 -9.96 0.71
N TYR A 20 2.77 -9.21 1.71
CA TYR A 20 1.90 -8.69 2.75
C TYR A 20 1.07 -7.49 2.26
N VAL A 21 1.60 -6.67 1.35
CA VAL A 21 0.78 -5.65 0.65
C VAL A 21 -0.39 -6.32 -0.06
N ASN A 22 -0.16 -7.43 -0.76
CA ASN A 22 -1.22 -8.13 -1.49
C ASN A 22 -2.32 -8.63 -0.54
N GLU A 23 -1.94 -9.20 0.60
CA GLU A 23 -2.91 -9.62 1.63
C GLU A 23 -3.72 -8.44 2.18
N LEU A 24 -3.07 -7.32 2.51
CA LEU A 24 -3.73 -6.12 3.03
C LEU A 24 -4.69 -5.50 2.01
N VAL A 25 -4.31 -5.46 0.74
CA VAL A 25 -5.17 -4.96 -0.35
C VAL A 25 -6.47 -5.77 -0.40
N GLU A 26 -6.40 -7.10 -0.31
CA GLU A 26 -7.60 -7.94 -0.31
C GLU A 26 -8.47 -7.73 0.93
N LYS A 27 -7.88 -7.48 2.10
CA LYS A 27 -8.65 -7.13 3.31
C LYS A 27 -9.39 -5.81 3.17
N VAL A 28 -8.72 -4.78 2.63
CA VAL A 28 -9.34 -3.46 2.40
C VAL A 28 -10.51 -3.58 1.41
N LYS A 29 -10.35 -4.34 0.31
CA LYS A 29 -11.43 -4.59 -0.65
C LYS A 29 -12.62 -5.28 0.02
N LYS A 30 -12.39 -6.35 0.80
CA LYS A 30 -13.46 -7.07 1.51
C LYS A 30 -14.23 -6.18 2.49
N CYS A 31 -13.57 -5.24 3.17
CA CYS A 31 -14.25 -4.26 4.01
C CYS A 31 -15.20 -3.36 3.20
N ALA A 32 -14.73 -2.85 2.06
CA ALA A 32 -15.55 -2.01 1.20
C ALA A 32 -16.71 -2.79 0.54
N GLU A 33 -16.47 -4.04 0.13
CA GLU A 33 -17.52 -4.94 -0.38
C GLU A 33 -18.58 -5.25 0.69
N GLY A 34 -18.15 -5.50 1.93
CA GLY A 34 -19.07 -5.74 3.05
C GLY A 34 -19.94 -4.52 3.37
N ALA A 35 -19.36 -3.32 3.34
CA ALA A 35 -20.10 -2.07 3.54
C ALA A 35 -21.12 -1.85 2.41
N ALA A 36 -20.71 -2.04 1.16
CA ALA A 36 -21.58 -1.92 -0.01
C ALA A 36 -22.78 -2.88 0.05
N LEU A 37 -22.53 -4.14 0.42
CA LEU A 37 -23.57 -5.15 0.63
C LEU A 37 -24.55 -4.74 1.74
N GLN A 38 -24.05 -4.20 2.85
CA GLN A 38 -24.88 -3.79 3.99
C GLN A 38 -25.77 -2.59 3.65
N THR A 39 -25.27 -1.63 2.87
CA THR A 39 -25.99 -0.41 2.54
C THR A 39 -26.83 -0.51 1.27
N GLY A 40 -26.65 -1.58 0.48
CA GLY A 40 -27.24 -1.71 -0.85
C GLY A 40 -26.63 -0.77 -1.89
N ALA A 41 -25.41 -0.29 -1.65
CA ALA A 41 -24.70 0.59 -2.58
C ALA A 41 -23.86 -0.24 -3.56
N ASP A 42 -23.56 0.35 -4.73
CA ASP A 42 -22.61 -0.24 -5.66
C ASP A 42 -21.17 0.12 -5.29
N MET A 43 -20.25 -0.84 -5.41
CA MET A 43 -18.82 -0.65 -5.16
C MET A 43 -18.00 -0.99 -6.40
N LYS A 44 -17.07 -0.10 -6.74
CA LYS A 44 -16.06 -0.30 -7.78
C LYS A 44 -14.70 0.11 -7.25
N TRP A 45 -13.66 -0.60 -7.67
CA TRP A 45 -12.28 -0.25 -7.34
C TRP A 45 -11.37 -0.45 -8.55
N SER A 46 -10.27 0.30 -8.56
CA SER A 46 -9.18 0.14 -9.51
C SER A 46 -7.87 0.59 -8.87
N PHE A 47 -6.75 0.12 -9.41
CA PHE A 47 -5.45 0.74 -9.13
C PHE A 47 -5.35 2.02 -9.95
N TYR A 48 -5.29 3.18 -9.30
CA TYR A 48 -5.09 4.47 -9.98
C TYR A 48 -3.60 4.76 -10.23
N GLU A 49 -2.70 4.04 -9.54
CA GLU A 49 -1.25 4.08 -9.69
C GLU A 49 -0.67 2.65 -9.74
N PHE A 50 0.53 2.50 -10.27
CA PHE A 50 1.25 1.23 -10.23
C PHE A 50 1.63 0.86 -8.80
N SER A 51 1.53 -0.43 -8.47
CA SER A 51 2.03 -0.93 -7.20
C SER A 51 3.55 -1.04 -7.24
N TYR A 52 4.19 -0.67 -6.14
CA TYR A 52 5.61 -0.92 -5.90
C TYR A 52 5.81 -2.31 -5.30
N ASP A 53 6.92 -2.95 -5.68
CA ASP A 53 7.45 -4.11 -4.97
C ASP A 53 8.36 -3.65 -3.82
N ASP A 54 8.62 -4.53 -2.87
CA ASP A 54 9.53 -4.23 -1.77
C ASP A 54 10.97 -4.07 -2.27
N MET A 55 11.70 -3.18 -1.59
CA MET A 55 13.10 -2.93 -1.93
C MET A 55 13.98 -4.05 -1.39
N ILE A 56 14.68 -4.73 -2.30
CA ILE A 56 15.71 -5.70 -1.92
C ILE A 56 17.03 -4.95 -1.75
N THR A 57 17.46 -4.77 -0.51
CA THR A 57 18.72 -4.09 -0.20
C THR A 57 19.90 -4.97 -0.60
N ASN A 58 20.86 -4.39 -1.33
CA ASN A 58 22.15 -5.02 -1.53
C ASN A 58 22.96 -4.91 -0.23
N SER A 59 22.84 -5.91 0.65
CA SER A 59 23.49 -5.90 1.96
C SER A 59 25.00 -5.75 1.88
N PRO A 60 25.74 -6.48 1.01
CA PRO A 60 27.19 -6.27 0.89
C PRO A 60 27.59 -4.84 0.55
N LEU A 61 26.87 -4.18 -0.37
CA LEU A 61 27.13 -2.79 -0.71
C LEU A 61 26.77 -1.84 0.44
N SER A 62 25.62 -2.06 1.09
CA SER A 62 25.17 -1.28 2.23
C SER A 62 26.18 -1.35 3.39
N GLU A 63 26.67 -2.55 3.70
CA GLU A 63 27.69 -2.78 4.72
C GLU A 63 29.01 -2.12 4.38
N ALA A 64 29.51 -2.27 3.15
CA ALA A 64 30.73 -1.62 2.69
C ALA A 64 30.63 -0.09 2.77
N PHE A 65 29.51 0.47 2.32
CA PHE A 65 29.25 1.91 2.38
C PHE A 65 29.21 2.42 3.83
N ASN A 66 28.45 1.76 4.71
CA ASN A 66 28.35 2.13 6.12
C ASN A 66 29.72 2.05 6.83
N LYS A 67 30.53 1.04 6.52
CA LYS A 67 31.88 0.91 7.08
C LYS A 67 32.76 2.11 6.71
N GLU A 68 32.72 2.58 5.47
CA GLU A 68 33.52 3.73 5.05
C GLU A 68 32.97 5.05 5.61
N LEU A 69 31.66 5.20 5.78
CA LEU A 69 31.11 6.38 6.47
C LEU A 69 31.65 6.47 7.90
N ILE A 70 31.64 5.35 8.64
CA ILE A 70 32.18 5.27 10.00
C ILE A 70 33.69 5.57 10.02
N SER A 71 34.46 5.09 9.02
CA SER A 71 35.91 5.35 8.93
C SER A 71 36.22 6.85 8.74
N LEU A 72 35.32 7.57 8.07
CA LEU A 72 35.39 9.02 7.85
C LEU A 72 34.82 9.84 9.03
N GLY A 73 34.37 9.19 10.10
CA GLY A 73 33.87 9.84 11.31
C GLY A 73 32.43 10.36 11.21
N ILE A 74 31.65 9.83 10.27
CA ILE A 74 30.18 10.02 10.20
C ILE A 74 29.49 9.04 11.14
#